data_AF-A0A251RV94-F1
#
_entry.id   AF-A0A251RV94-F1
#
_cell.length_a   1.000
_cell.length_b   1.000
_cell.length_c   1.000
_cell.angle_alpha   90.00
_cell.angle_beta   90.00
_cell.angle_gamma   90.00
#
_symmetry.space_group_name_H-M   'P 1'
#
loop_
_entity.id
_entity.type
_entity.pdbx_description
1 polymer ?
#
loop_
_entity_poly.entity_id
_entity_poly.type
_entity_poly.pdbx_seq_one_letter_code
_entity_poly.pdbx_strand_id
1 'polypeptide(L)'
;MTNVELKKLFAKRKITNVSEMSLSANQGRAEMEKKRLVWKVEGSKNDDEPAGQRGGPVDPQKLVVELAPMEIRTFIVTVGKTLSRRLVSSDISLQ
;
A
#
# COMPACT_ATOMS: atom_id res chain seq x y z
N MET A 1 4.18 13.94 5.51
CA MET A 1 3.79 12.65 4.92
C MET A 1 2.70 12.89 3.91
N THR A 2 2.76 12.19 2.78
CA THR A 2 1.73 12.23 1.74
C THR A 2 0.93 10.93 1.80
N ASN A 3 -0.40 11.03 1.66
CA ASN A 3 -1.30 9.88 1.75
C ASN A 3 -1.82 9.48 0.38
N VAL A 4 -1.82 8.18 0.12
CA VAL A 4 -2.35 7.57 -1.10
C VAL A 4 -3.45 6.59 -0.73
N GLU A 5 -4.67 6.83 -1.21
CA GLU A 5 -5.83 5.99 -0.95
C GLU A 5 -5.98 4.90 -2.03
N LEU A 6 -5.66 3.65 -1.71
CA LEU A 6 -5.69 2.55 -2.69
C LEU A 6 -7.10 2.28 -3.24
N LYS A 7 -8.14 2.52 -2.42
CA LYS A 7 -9.54 2.39 -2.85
C LYS A 7 -9.89 3.37 -3.99
N LYS A 8 -9.32 4.57 -3.98
CA LYS A 8 -9.51 5.57 -5.04
C LYS A 8 -8.73 5.19 -6.30
N LEU A 9 -7.52 4.66 -6.16
CA LEU A 9 -6.71 4.17 -7.28
C LEU A 9 -7.38 2.99 -8.01
N PHE A 10 -7.95 2.05 -7.26
CA PHE A 10 -8.62 0.86 -7.82
C PHE A 10 -10.15 0.98 -7.77
N ALA A 11 -10.74 2.15 -8.03
CA ALA A 11 -12.18 2.40 -7.83
C ALA A 11 -13.14 1.40 -8.53
N LYS A 12 -12.71 0.79 -9.64
CA LYS A 12 -13.53 -0.16 -10.42
C LYS A 12 -13.30 -1.63 -10.03
N ARG A 13 -12.43 -1.90 -9.07
CA ARG A 13 -11.99 -3.24 -8.68
C ARG A 13 -12.04 -3.37 -7.17
N LYS A 14 -12.55 -4.49 -6.67
CA LYS A 14 -12.48 -4.79 -5.24
C LYS A 14 -11.07 -5.30 -4.92
N ILE A 15 -10.34 -4.61 -4.05
CA ILE A 15 -9.09 -5.11 -3.49
C ILE A 15 -9.44 -6.24 -2.50
N THR A 16 -8.85 -7.41 -2.68
CA THR A 16 -9.06 -8.57 -1.78
C THR A 16 -7.88 -8.78 -0.85
N ASN A 17 -6.67 -8.44 -1.31
CA ASN A 17 -5.45 -8.56 -0.51
C ASN A 17 -4.42 -7.49 -0.92
N VAL A 18 -3.63 -7.04 0.04
CA VAL A 18 -2.49 -6.13 -0.17
C VAL A 18 -1.32 -6.66 0.65
N SER A 19 -0.20 -6.89 -0.01
CA SER A 19 1.02 -7.36 0.63
C SER A 19 2.17 -6.41 0.30
N GLU A 20 2.85 -5.91 1.32
CA GLU A 20 3.95 -4.97 1.17
C GLU A 20 5.30 -5.70 1.06
N MET A 21 6.05 -5.37 0.01
CA MET A 21 7.25 -6.09 -0.43
C MET A 21 8.51 -5.21 -0.42
N SER A 22 9.64 -5.85 -0.65
CA SER A 22 10.91 -5.23 -1.02
C SER A 22 10.78 -4.44 -2.33
N LEU A 23 11.77 -3.58 -2.61
CA LEU A 23 11.81 -2.77 -3.84
C LEU A 23 11.68 -3.63 -5.11
N SER A 24 12.32 -4.80 -5.13
CA SER A 24 12.28 -5.78 -6.23
C SER A 24 11.10 -6.77 -6.15
N ALA A 25 10.16 -6.58 -5.22
CA ALA A 25 8.98 -7.41 -5.02
C ALA A 25 9.27 -8.90 -4.73
N ASN A 26 10.46 -9.24 -4.24
CA ASN A 26 10.88 -10.62 -4.01
C ASN A 26 10.86 -11.07 -2.52
N GLN A 27 10.68 -10.14 -1.59
CA GLN A 27 10.73 -10.40 -0.14
C GLN A 27 9.64 -9.61 0.60
N GLY A 28 9.14 -10.18 1.69
CA GLY A 28 8.23 -9.52 2.62
C GLY A 28 8.85 -8.29 3.30
N ARG A 29 8.25 -7.10 3.21
CA ARG A 29 8.80 -5.91 3.93
C ARG A 29 8.87 -6.16 5.43
N ALA A 30 7.82 -6.75 6.02
CA ALA A 30 7.76 -7.05 7.45
C ALA A 30 8.88 -8.00 7.90
N GLU A 31 9.28 -8.95 7.06
CA GLU A 31 10.40 -9.86 7.37
C GLU A 31 11.76 -9.18 7.23
N MET A 32 11.91 -8.32 6.22
CA MET A 32 13.12 -7.53 6.02
C MET A 32 13.36 -6.57 7.17
N GLU A 33 12.34 -5.83 7.62
CA GLU A 33 12.48 -4.86 8.72
C GLU A 33 12.87 -5.57 10.03
N LYS A 34 12.39 -6.79 10.28
CA LYS A 34 12.81 -7.62 11.43
C LYS A 34 14.28 -8.04 11.36
N LYS A 35 14.82 -8.23 10.15
CA LYS A 35 16.20 -8.68 9.92
C LYS A 35 17.17 -7.52 9.68
N ARG A 36 16.71 -6.28 9.74
CA ARG A 36 17.52 -5.10 9.48
C ARG A 36 18.58 -4.94 10.57
N LEU A 37 19.85 -4.87 10.16
CA LEU A 37 20.96 -4.65 11.08
C LEU A 37 20.93 -3.22 11.62
N VAL A 38 21.17 -3.08 12.92
CA VAL A 38 21.30 -1.79 13.60
C VAL A 38 22.79 -1.47 13.70
N TRP A 39 23.21 -0.43 13.00
CA TRP A 39 24.61 0.00 12.97
C TRP A 39 24.80 1.25 13.81
N LYS A 40 25.89 1.29 14.59
CA LYS A 40 26.36 2.51 15.23
C LYS A 40 27.18 3.30 14.22
N VAL A 41 26.68 4.45 13.81
CA VAL A 41 27.32 5.31 12.80
C VAL A 41 28.07 6.44 13.51
N GLU A 42 29.31 6.70 13.12
CA GLU A 42 30.09 7.81 13.68
C GLU A 42 29.47 9.16 13.28
N GLY A 43 29.34 10.08 14.23
CA GLY A 43 28.75 11.40 13.98
C GLY A 43 27.21 11.46 14.00
N SER A 44 26.51 10.36 14.31
CA SER A 44 25.06 10.43 14.60
C SER A 44 24.84 11.24 15.87
N LYS A 45 24.30 12.46 15.72
CA LYS A 45 23.95 13.32 16.85
C LYS A 45 22.76 12.70 17.58
N ASN A 46 23.05 12.11 18.73
CA ASN A 46 22.12 11.50 19.68
C ASN A 46 21.45 10.21 19.19
N ASP A 47 21.37 9.23 20.10
CA ASP A 47 20.57 8.00 19.96
C ASP A 47 19.04 8.29 19.86
N ASP A 48 18.64 9.57 19.92
CA ASP A 48 17.27 10.06 19.92
C ASP A 48 16.81 10.66 18.57
N GLU A 49 17.68 10.82 17.57
CA GLU A 49 17.19 11.22 16.23
C GLU A 49 16.48 10.02 15.58
N PRO A 50 15.15 10.12 15.33
CA PRO A 50 14.39 8.99 14.83
C PRO A 50 14.95 8.59 13.47
N ALA A 51 15.37 7.33 13.37
CA ALA A 51 15.70 6.68 12.10
C ALA A 51 14.69 7.14 11.05
N GLY A 52 15.17 7.81 9.99
CA GLY A 52 14.40 8.78 9.19
C GLY A 52 12.93 8.43 8.99
N GLN A 53 12.05 9.44 9.09
CA GLN A 53 10.61 9.30 8.98
C GLN A 53 10.24 8.37 7.81
N ARG A 54 9.64 7.22 8.11
CA ARG A 54 9.10 6.27 7.12
C ARG A 54 7.58 6.22 7.24
N GLY A 55 6.91 5.89 6.15
CA GLY A 55 5.49 5.59 6.15
C GLY A 55 5.14 4.47 7.13
N GLY A 56 4.02 4.65 7.84
CA GLY A 56 3.49 3.61 8.71
C GLY A 56 3.04 2.35 7.96
N PRO A 57 2.80 1.23 8.67
CA PRO A 57 2.18 0.05 8.10
C PRO A 57 0.83 0.37 7.47
N VAL A 58 0.47 -0.34 6.39
CA VAL A 58 -0.84 -0.16 5.75
C VAL A 58 -1.94 -0.81 6.58
N ASP A 59 -2.95 -0.03 6.95
CA ASP A 59 -4.16 -0.53 7.61
C ASP A 59 -5.02 -1.32 6.60
N PRO A 60 -5.36 -2.61 6.88
CA PRO A 60 -6.15 -3.46 5.98
C PRO A 60 -7.57 -2.95 5.70
N GLN A 61 -8.16 -2.18 6.61
CA GLN A 61 -9.51 -1.63 6.47
C GLN A 61 -9.51 -0.29 5.74
N LYS A 62 -8.58 0.59 6.09
CA LYS A 62 -8.49 1.94 5.49
C LYS A 62 -7.88 1.89 4.09
N LEU A 63 -6.90 1.00 3.86
CA LEU A 63 -6.14 0.88 2.62
C LEU A 63 -5.52 2.22 2.17
N VAL A 64 -4.90 2.91 3.13
CA VAL A 64 -4.17 4.17 2.93
C VAL A 64 -2.69 3.90 3.11
N VAL A 65 -1.88 4.37 2.15
CA VAL A 65 -0.43 4.29 2.19
C VAL A 65 0.14 5.66 2.51
N GLU A 66 0.96 5.73 3.55
CA GLU A 66 1.73 6.93 3.87
C GLU A 66 3.10 6.87 3.21
N LEU A 67 3.55 7.99 2.65
CA LEU A 67 4.85 8.16 2.03
C LEU A 67 5.62 9.32 2.66
N ALA A 68 6.85 9.04 3.06
CA ALA A 68 7.84 10.04 3.43
C ALA A 68 8.55 10.62 2.19
N PRO A 69 9.26 11.76 2.33
CA PRO A 69 10.09 12.28 1.24
C PRO A 69 11.05 11.21 0.70
N MET A 70 11.11 11.09 -0.63
CA MET A 70 11.94 10.12 -1.35
C MET A 70 11.65 8.65 -1.03
N GLU A 71 10.51 8.33 -0.41
CA GLU A 71 10.13 6.95 -0.12
C GLU A 71 9.49 6.26 -1.33
N ILE A 72 9.96 5.05 -1.63
CA ILE A 72 9.34 4.14 -2.59
C ILE A 72 8.82 2.94 -1.80
N ARG A 73 7.52 2.62 -1.95
CA ARG A 73 6.89 1.46 -1.33
C ARG A 73 6.33 0.55 -2.41
N THR A 74 6.70 -0.73 -2.35
CA THR A 74 6.29 -1.73 -3.34
C THR A 74 5.21 -2.63 -2.74
N PHE A 75 4.13 -2.82 -3.48
CA PHE A 75 2.99 -3.64 -3.05
C PHE A 75 2.60 -4.63 -4.13
N ILE A 76 2.26 -5.85 -3.71
CA ILE A 76 1.48 -6.80 -4.49
C ILE A 76 0.03 -6.65 -4.06
N VAL A 77 -0.83 -6.27 -5.01
CA VAL A 77 -2.27 -6.05 -4.77
C VAL A 77 -3.06 -7.10 -5.55
N THR A 78 -3.87 -7.88 -4.84
CA THR A 78 -4.83 -8.79 -5.46
C THR A 78 -6.15 -8.06 -5.64
N VAL A 79 -6.63 -8.02 -6.89
CA VAL A 79 -7.88 -7.36 -7.26
C VAL A 79 -8.88 -8.36 -7.84
N GLY A 80 -10.15 -8.20 -7.48
CA GLY A 80 -11.25 -8.98 -8.02
C GLY A 80 -11.61 -8.61 -9.47
N LYS A 81 -12.46 -9.44 -10.09
CA LYS A 81 -13.04 -9.14 -11.41
C LYS A 81 -13.88 -7.85 -11.35
N THR A 82 -13.87 -7.08 -12.45
CA THR A 82 -14.65 -5.84 -12.57
C THR A 82 -16.11 -6.13 -12.26
N LEU A 83 -16.76 -5.28 -11.47
CA LEU A 83 -18.20 -5.23 -11.43
C LEU A 83 -18.67 -4.71 -12.81
N SER A 84 -18.90 -5.63 -13.75
CA SER A 84 -19.50 -5.29 -15.03
C SER A 84 -20.91 -4.78 -14.73
N ARG A 85 -21.16 -3.52 -15.07
CA ARG A 85 -22.47 -2.89 -14.89
C ARG A 85 -23.41 -3.48 -15.95
N ARG A 86 -23.96 -4.68 -15.74
CA ARG A 86 -25.23 -5.04 -16.39
C ARG A 86 -26.32 -4.36 -15.59
N LEU A 87 -26.57 -3.08 -15.93
CA LEU A 87 -27.89 -2.53 -15.69
C LEU A 87 -28.80 -3.21 -16.71
N VAL A 88 -29.61 -4.11 -16.20
CA VAL A 88 -30.80 -4.63 -16.87
C VAL A 88 -31.64 -3.41 -17.25
N SER A 89 -31.75 -3.09 -18.55
CA SER A 89 -32.92 -2.36 -19.02
C SER A 89 -34.03 -3.39 -19.14
N SER A 90 -34.86 -3.50 -18.11
CA SER A 90 -36.15 -4.16 -18.21
C SER A 90 -37.01 -3.36 -19.18
N ASP A 91 -37.41 -4.03 -20.26
CA ASP A 91 -38.62 -3.82 -21.06
C ASP A 91 -38.91 -2.37 -21.50
N ILE A 92 -38.37 -2.01 -22.68
CA ILE A 92 -39.00 -1.01 -23.55
C ILE A 92 -40.00 -1.75 -24.46
N SER A 93 -41.27 -1.49 -24.16
CA SER A 93 -42.48 -1.56 -25.00
C SER A 93 -42.77 -2.85 -25.79
N LEU A 94 -43.63 -3.68 -25.20
CA LEU A 94 -44.80 -4.21 -25.91
C LEU A 94 -45.95 -3.21 -25.74
N GLN A 95 -46.15 -2.34 -26.71
CA GLN A 95 -47.44 -1.80 -27.19
C GLN A 95 -47.20 -0.89 -28.40
#